data_AF-A0A4Y2TD40-F1
#
_entry.id   AF-A0A4Y2TD40-F1
#
_cell.length_a   1.000
_cell.length_b   1.000
_cell.length_c   1.000
_cell.angle_alpha   90.00
_cell.angle_beta   90.00
_cell.angle_gamma   90.00
#
_symmetry.space_group_name_H-M   'P 1'
#
loop_
_entity.id
_entity.type
_entity.pdbx_description
1 polymer ?
#
loop_
_entity_poly.entity_id
_entity_poly.type
_entity_poly.pdbx_seq_one_letter_code
_entity_poly.pdbx_strand_id
1 'polypeptide(L)'
;MYPSTPLNLHTSLHSVAVQVHARTLVTVCSVYLPPHDVISQQDLDTLVDQLPTPFILLGDFNGHSTLWGSDDTNSRGRQITVYFQ
;
A
#
# COMPACT_ATOMS: atom_id res chain seq x y z
N MET A 1 -12.12 20.98 -7.86
CA MET A 1 -11.30 19.84 -8.34
C MET A 1 -10.02 19.81 -7.54
N TYR A 2 -9.55 18.65 -7.11
CA TYR A 2 -8.25 18.50 -6.45
C TYR A 2 -7.24 18.06 -7.50
N PRO A 3 -6.26 18.89 -7.89
CA PRO A 3 -5.29 18.49 -8.90
C PRO A 3 -4.46 17.33 -8.38
N SER A 4 -4.19 16.36 -9.26
CA SER A 4 -3.45 15.16 -8.94
C SER A 4 -2.32 14.94 -9.93
N THR A 5 -1.15 14.55 -9.45
CA THR A 5 0.00 14.21 -10.27
C THR A 5 0.34 12.73 -10.06
N PRO A 6 0.43 11.91 -11.12
CA PRO A 6 0.89 10.53 -11.00
C PRO A 6 2.31 10.45 -10.44
N LEU A 7 2.56 9.46 -9.60
CA LEU A 7 3.88 9.12 -9.09
C LEU A 7 4.36 7.85 -9.79
N ASN A 8 5.52 7.93 -10.46
CA ASN A 8 6.12 6.76 -11.08
C ASN A 8 6.72 5.85 -10.02
N LEU A 9 6.23 4.62 -9.95
CA LEU A 9 6.71 3.61 -9.01
C LEU A 9 7.60 2.60 -9.74
N HIS A 10 8.73 2.28 -9.14
CA HIS A 10 9.66 1.24 -9.55
C HIS A 10 9.45 0.02 -8.66
N THR A 11 8.43 -0.77 -8.95
CA THR A 11 8.06 -1.95 -8.16
C THR A 11 7.53 -3.06 -9.08
N SER A 12 7.69 -4.30 -8.63
CA SER A 12 7.08 -5.48 -9.24
C SER A 12 5.60 -5.64 -8.85
N LEU A 13 5.15 -4.94 -7.81
CA LEU A 13 3.78 -5.05 -7.30
C LEU A 13 2.79 -4.26 -8.14
N HIS A 14 1.56 -4.78 -8.28
CA HIS A 14 0.48 -4.07 -8.94
C HIS A 14 0.03 -2.88 -8.08
N SER A 15 0.61 -1.71 -8.37
CA SER A 15 0.40 -0.51 -7.58
C SER A 15 0.35 0.74 -8.45
N VAL A 16 -0.46 1.70 -8.03
CA VAL A 16 -0.55 3.03 -8.64
C VAL A 16 -0.52 4.05 -7.51
N ALA A 17 0.31 5.08 -7.65
CA ALA A 17 0.34 6.19 -6.70
C ALA A 17 0.08 7.52 -7.40
N VAL A 18 -0.60 8.41 -6.68
CA VAL A 18 -0.86 9.79 -7.10
C VAL A 18 -0.62 10.72 -5.91
N GLN A 19 -0.10 11.90 -6.18
CA GLN A 19 -0.10 12.99 -5.20
C GLN A 19 -1.30 13.88 -5.46
N VAL A 20 -2.15 14.04 -4.45
CA VAL A 20 -3.38 14.85 -4.54
C VAL A 20 -3.18 16.11 -3.72
N HIS A 21 -3.42 17.27 -4.35
CA HIS A 21 -3.40 18.55 -3.65
C HIS A 21 -4.81 18.89 -3.19
N ALA A 22 -5.09 18.61 -1.92
CA ALA A 22 -6.34 18.98 -1.27
C ALA A 22 -6.18 20.27 -0.45
N ARG A 23 -6.05 20.14 0.87
CA ARG A 23 -5.59 21.22 1.76
C ARG A 23 -4.08 21.13 2.01
N THR A 24 -3.57 19.92 1.96
CA THR A 24 -2.16 19.54 2.01
C THR A 24 -1.88 18.61 0.84
N LEU A 25 -0.60 18.47 0.48
CA LEU A 25 -0.17 17.45 -0.46
C LEU A 25 -0.17 16.09 0.26
N VAL A 26 -0.92 15.12 -0.27
CA VAL A 26 -0.98 13.76 0.26
C VAL A 26 -0.75 12.78 -0.87
N THR A 27 0.09 11.78 -0.62
CA THR A 27 0.29 10.67 -1.55
C THR A 27 -0.77 9.60 -1.29
N VAL A 28 -1.46 9.14 -2.32
CA VAL A 28 -2.39 8.01 -2.23
C VAL A 28 -1.83 6.89 -3.09
N CYS A 29 -1.57 5.73 -2.49
CA CYS A 29 -1.11 4.54 -3.17
C CYS A 29 -2.18 3.44 -3.07
N SER A 30 -2.67 3.00 -4.23
CA SER A 30 -3.58 1.86 -4.35
C SER A 30 -2.79 0.64 -4.78
N VAL A 31 -2.97 -0.48 -4.08
CA VAL A 31 -2.22 -1.72 -4.30
C VAL A 31 -3.18 -2.91 -4.46
N TYR A 32 -2.89 -3.78 -5.40
CA TYR A 32 -3.52 -5.09 -5.52
C TYR A 32 -2.47 -6.18 -5.36
N LEU A 33 -2.65 -7.05 -4.36
CA LEU A 33 -1.76 -8.18 -4.13
C LEU A 33 -2.51 -9.46 -4.49
N PRO A 34 -2.20 -10.14 -5.61
CA PRO A 34 -2.88 -11.36 -5.99
C PRO A 34 -2.79 -12.43 -4.88
N PRO A 35 -3.88 -13.19 -4.62
CA PRO A 35 -3.96 -14.08 -3.46
C PRO A 35 -2.91 -15.20 -3.45
N HIS A 36 -2.45 -15.63 -4.62
CA HIS A 36 -1.56 -16.78 -4.79
C HIS A 36 -0.08 -16.41 -4.99
N ASP A 37 0.23 -15.12 -5.11
CA ASP A 37 1.60 -14.66 -5.34
C ASP A 37 2.38 -14.66 -4.04
N VAL A 38 3.60 -15.18 -4.04
CA VAL A 38 4.51 -15.05 -2.91
C VAL A 38 5.11 -13.65 -2.94
N ILE A 39 4.81 -12.85 -1.92
CA ILE A 39 5.28 -11.47 -1.81
C ILE A 39 6.35 -11.39 -0.74
N SER A 40 7.53 -10.89 -1.12
CA SER A 40 8.60 -10.66 -0.17
C SER A 40 8.36 -9.37 0.62
N GLN A 41 8.88 -9.31 1.85
CA GLN A 41 8.85 -8.06 2.62
C GLN A 41 9.58 -6.94 1.86
N GLN A 42 10.68 -7.28 1.17
CA GLN A 42 11.48 -6.32 0.40
C GLN A 42 10.68 -5.66 -0.73
N ASP A 43 9.77 -6.39 -1.41
CA ASP A 43 8.91 -5.80 -2.44
C ASP A 43 7.96 -4.75 -1.86
N LEU A 44 7.43 -5.01 -0.66
CA LEU A 44 6.57 -4.08 0.08
C LEU A 44 7.38 -2.87 0.60
N ASP A 45 8.57 -3.11 1.18
CA ASP A 45 9.47 -2.04 1.64
C ASP A 45 9.85 -1.12 0.47
N THR A 46 10.24 -1.71 -0.67
CA THR A 46 10.58 -0.97 -1.89
C THR A 46 9.41 -0.11 -2.36
N LEU A 47 8.17 -0.59 -2.26
CA LEU A 47 7.00 0.20 -2.61
C LEU A 47 6.78 1.36 -1.63
N VAL A 48 6.82 1.10 -0.32
CA VAL A 48 6.52 2.09 0.72
C VAL A 48 7.60 3.18 0.79
N ASP A 49 8.87 2.82 0.64
CA ASP A 49 10.00 3.77 0.62
C ASP A 49 9.90 4.80 -0.53
N GLN A 50 9.16 4.48 -1.59
CA GLN A 50 8.92 5.39 -2.71
C GLN A 50 7.79 6.39 -2.46
N LEU A 51 7.00 6.25 -1.39
CA LEU A 51 5.82 7.09 -1.13
C LEU A 51 6.18 8.33 -0.30
N PRO A 52 6.07 9.55 -0.87
CA PRO A 52 6.32 10.77 -0.09
C PRO A 52 5.29 10.91 1.04
N THR A 53 5.77 11.24 2.25
CA THR A 53 4.90 11.49 3.40
C THR A 53 4.23 12.87 3.33
N PRO A 54 2.99 13.01 3.84
CA PRO A 54 2.13 11.94 4.34
C PRO A 54 1.54 11.11 3.19
N PHE A 55 1.38 9.81 3.42
CA PHE A 55 0.75 8.92 2.45
C PHE A 55 -0.41 8.12 3.04
N ILE A 56 -1.29 7.67 2.16
CA ILE A 56 -2.35 6.69 2.43
C ILE A 56 -2.05 5.48 1.56
N LEU A 57 -1.84 4.33 2.21
CA LEU A 57 -1.71 3.04 1.54
C LEU A 57 -3.05 2.30 1.65
N LEU A 58 -3.63 1.92 0.53
CA LEU A 58 -4.93 1.24 0.48
C LEU A 58 -4.97 0.21 -0.66
N GLY A 59 -5.98 -0.66 -0.63
CA GLY A 59 -6.26 -1.57 -1.73
C GLY A 59 -6.71 -2.94 -1.24
N ASP A 60 -6.58 -3.93 -2.12
CA ASP A 60 -6.89 -5.32 -1.80
C ASP A 60 -5.58 -6.09 -1.63
N PHE A 61 -5.28 -6.39 -0.37
CA PHE A 61 -4.04 -7.03 0.01
C PHE A 61 -4.10 -8.56 0.01
N ASN A 62 -5.29 -9.16 -0.15
CA ASN A 62 -5.52 -10.61 0.00
C ASN A 62 -4.84 -11.23 1.24
N GLY A 63 -4.78 -10.47 2.33
CA GLY A 63 -4.19 -10.85 3.61
C GLY A 63 -5.25 -10.86 4.70
N HIS A 64 -5.13 -11.79 5.65
CA HIS A 64 -6.01 -11.85 6.81
C HIS A 64 -5.33 -11.20 8.00
N SER A 65 -6.03 -10.30 8.69
CA SER A 65 -5.55 -9.72 9.93
C SER A 65 -6.71 -9.34 10.82
N THR A 66 -6.58 -9.64 12.11
CA THR A 66 -7.52 -9.18 13.13
C THR A 66 -7.53 -7.65 13.24
N LEU A 67 -6.46 -6.97 12.77
CA LEU A 67 -6.38 -5.50 12.73
C LEU A 67 -7.48 -4.88 11.84
N TRP A 68 -7.85 -5.56 10.75
CA TRP A 68 -8.92 -5.13 9.85
C TRP A 68 -10.13 -6.08 9.87
N GLY A 69 -10.32 -6.80 10.98
CA GLY A 69 -11.55 -7.53 11.27
C GLY A 69 -11.64 -8.94 10.68
N SER A 70 -10.53 -9.56 10.26
CA SER A 70 -10.51 -11.01 9.96
C SER A 70 -10.54 -11.84 11.25
N ASP A 71 -10.98 -13.10 11.16
CA ASP A 71 -11.00 -14.04 12.30
C ASP A 71 -9.60 -14.44 12.80
N ASP A 72 -8.61 -14.40 11.91
CA ASP A 72 -7.23 -14.76 12.16
C ASP A 72 -6.25 -13.79 11.49
N THR A 73 -4.96 -13.94 11.81
CA THR A 73 -3.89 -13.20 11.13
C THR A 73 -2.93 -14.17 10.45
N ASN A 74 -2.92 -14.16 9.13
CA ASN A 74 -2.03 -15.01 8.33
C ASN A 74 -0.64 -14.36 8.12
N SER A 75 0.29 -15.07 7.46
CA SER A 75 1.64 -14.56 7.21
C SER A 75 1.63 -13.24 6.43
N ARG A 76 0.81 -13.17 5.38
CA ARG A 76 0.67 -11.98 4.55
C ARG A 76 0.14 -10.79 5.34
N GLY A 77 -0.91 -10.99 6.14
CA GLY A 77 -1.46 -9.97 7.04
C GLY A 77 -0.40 -9.42 7.97
N ARG A 78 0.41 -10.28 8.60
CA ARG A 78 1.55 -9.84 9.44
C ARG A 78 2.52 -8.94 8.66
N GLN A 79 2.90 -9.30 7.44
CA GLN A 79 3.81 -8.52 6.60
C GLN A 79 3.29 -7.11 6.28
N ILE A 80 1.97 -6.94 6.11
CA ILE A 80 1.34 -5.66 5.75
C ILE A 80 1.10 -4.79 6.97
N THR A 81 0.68 -5.39 8.09
CA THR A 81 0.30 -4.65 9.31
C THR A 81 1.41 -3.76 9.86
N VAL A 82 2.67 -4.05 9.54
CA VAL A 82 3.83 -3.23 9.95
C VAL A 82 3.78 -1.81 9.40
N TYR A 83 3.05 -1.57 8.29
CA TYR A 83 2.92 -0.26 7.66
C TYR A 83 1.68 0.53 8.11
N PHE A 84 0.85 -0.03 9.00
CA PHE A 84 -0.40 0.58 9.47
C PHE A 84 -0.29 1.16 10.89
N GLN A 85 0.88 1.69 11.25
CA GLN A 85 1.16 2.28 12.57
C GLN A 85 0.84 3.77 12.65
#